data_AF-A0A7S3P0C6-F1
#
_entry.id   AF-A0A7S3P0C6-F1
#
_cell.length_a   1.000
_cell.length_b   1.000
_cell.length_c   1.000
_cell.angle_alpha   90.00
_cell.angle_beta   90.00
_cell.angle_gamma   90.00
#
_symmetry.space_group_name_H-M   'P 1'
#
loop_
_entity.id
_entity.type
_entity.pdbx_description
1 polymer ?
#
loop_
_entity_poly.entity_id
_entity_poly.type
_entity_poly.pdbx_seq_one_letter_code
_entity_poly.pdbx_strand_id
1 'polypeptide(L)'
;MKLYSKDGILVTDSDVNYIRSQDIFYLDLIGQEFNFAQILDQYIKVCQVGLSGTVFKLNKIGTKDYNVLKIIPFNDFHGDIDKFIDEMFDKIYPLKMLEHRNIIKINNLIKTRDEAWIITEYAGDRNLSDYLQNTWGQGLREIEARFLILQLLQC
;
A
#
# COMPACT_ATOMS: atom_id res chain seq x y z
N MET A 1 -11.33 -22.67 15.47
CA MET A 1 -10.90 -22.45 14.08
C MET A 1 -11.73 -21.34 13.47
N LYS A 2 -11.09 -20.34 12.86
CA LYS A 2 -11.74 -19.24 12.13
C LYS A 2 -11.05 -19.08 10.77
N LEU A 3 -11.83 -18.80 9.73
CA LEU A 3 -11.33 -18.55 8.38
C LEU A 3 -11.56 -17.08 8.04
N TYR A 4 -10.54 -16.39 7.56
CA TYR A 4 -10.62 -14.97 7.20
C TYR A 4 -10.31 -14.76 5.73
N SER A 5 -10.97 -13.80 5.09
CA SER A 5 -10.58 -13.30 3.78
C SER A 5 -9.28 -12.49 3.87
N LYS A 6 -8.68 -12.17 2.71
CA LYS A 6 -7.53 -11.24 2.63
C LYS A 6 -7.79 -9.85 3.22
N ASP A 7 -9.05 -9.45 3.35
CA ASP A 7 -9.46 -8.16 3.92
C ASP A 7 -9.75 -8.29 5.44
N GLY A 8 -9.45 -9.44 6.04
CA GLY A 8 -9.65 -9.70 7.47
C GLY A 8 -11.10 -9.98 7.87
N ILE A 9 -11.99 -10.17 6.90
CA ILE A 9 -13.41 -10.45 7.15
C ILE A 9 -13.56 -11.93 7.50
N LEU A 10 -14.24 -12.22 8.60
CA LEU A 10 -14.55 -13.59 9.01
C LEU A 10 -15.48 -14.24 7.97
N VAL A 11 -15.04 -15.34 7.38
CA VAL A 11 -15.82 -16.15 6.43
C VAL A 11 -16.73 -17.08 7.23
N THR A 12 -18.02 -16.97 6.97
CA THR A 12 -19.06 -17.81 7.57
C THR A 12 -19.56 -18.86 6.59
N ASP A 13 -20.35 -19.84 7.07
CA ASP A 13 -20.91 -20.88 6.21
C ASP A 13 -21.79 -20.31 5.09
N SER A 14 -22.44 -19.16 5.31
CA SER A 14 -23.23 -18.46 4.28
C SER A 14 -22.39 -17.85 3.16
N ASP A 15 -21.11 -17.60 3.40
CA ASP A 15 -20.21 -16.94 2.45
C ASP A 15 -19.58 -17.93 1.45
N VAL A 16 -19.64 -19.23 1.76
CA VAL A 16 -18.97 -20.30 0.99
C VAL A 16 -19.39 -20.30 -0.49
N ASN A 17 -20.66 -19.97 -0.76
CA ASN A 17 -21.20 -19.91 -2.13
C ASN A 17 -20.62 -18.76 -2.98
N TYR A 18 -19.94 -17.79 -2.37
CA TYR A 18 -19.38 -16.62 -3.04
C TYR A 18 -17.86 -16.72 -3.23
N ILE A 19 -17.23 -17.80 -2.73
CA ILE A 19 -15.80 -18.03 -2.82
C ILE A 19 -15.39 -18.40 -4.25
N ARG A 20 -14.39 -17.70 -4.79
CA ARG A 20 -13.80 -17.98 -6.11
C ARG A 20 -12.53 -18.81 -5.96
N SER A 21 -12.17 -19.57 -7.00
CA SER A 21 -11.02 -20.48 -6.99
C SER A 21 -9.65 -19.82 -6.79
N GLN A 22 -9.56 -18.49 -6.90
CA GLN A 22 -8.32 -17.72 -6.71
C GLN A 22 -8.34 -16.85 -5.44
N ASP A 23 -9.38 -16.96 -4.61
CA ASP A 23 -9.45 -16.18 -3.38
C ASP A 23 -8.46 -16.73 -2.35
N ILE A 24 -7.75 -15.80 -1.69
CA ILE A 24 -6.77 -16.12 -0.66
C ILE A 24 -7.47 -16.02 0.70
N PHE A 25 -7.35 -17.08 1.48
CA PHE A 25 -7.89 -17.17 2.83
C PHE A 25 -6.80 -17.45 3.86
N TYR A 26 -7.07 -17.00 5.07
CA TYR A 26 -6.20 -17.17 6.22
C TYR A 26 -6.92 -17.98 7.28
N LEU A 27 -6.29 -19.08 7.68
CA LEU A 27 -6.85 -20.00 8.66
C LEU A 27 -6.20 -19.76 10.02
N ASP A 28 -7.00 -19.38 11.00
CA ASP A 28 -6.58 -19.40 12.40
C ASP A 28 -7.12 -20.65 13.10
N LEU A 29 -6.21 -21.51 13.56
CA LEU A 29 -6.56 -22.78 14.19
C LEU A 29 -7.12 -22.60 15.61
N ILE A 30 -6.73 -21.53 16.30
CA ILE A 30 -6.95 -21.33 17.75
C ILE A 30 -8.17 -20.42 18.02
N GLY A 31 -8.72 -19.77 17.00
CA GLY A 31 -9.85 -18.84 17.07
C GLY A 31 -9.50 -17.38 17.34
N GLN A 32 -8.24 -16.97 17.14
CA GLN A 32 -7.76 -15.60 17.34
C GLN A 32 -8.31 -14.62 16.28
N GLU A 33 -8.21 -13.33 16.57
CA GLU A 33 -8.52 -12.26 15.60
C GLU A 33 -7.50 -12.24 14.45
N PHE A 34 -7.92 -11.71 13.31
CA PHE A 34 -7.11 -11.70 12.11
C PHE A 34 -5.84 -10.86 12.31
N ASN A 35 -4.67 -11.49 12.16
CA ASN A 35 -3.39 -10.81 12.16
C ASN A 35 -3.06 -10.33 10.75
N PHE A 36 -3.35 -9.06 10.46
CA PHE A 36 -3.05 -8.44 9.17
C PHE A 36 -1.56 -8.49 8.78
N ALA A 37 -0.64 -8.71 9.72
CA ALA A 37 0.78 -8.90 9.39
C ALA A 37 1.02 -10.16 8.54
N GLN A 38 0.14 -11.17 8.60
CA GLN A 38 0.19 -12.36 7.73
C GLN A 38 0.02 -12.03 6.25
N ILE A 39 -0.49 -10.83 5.91
CA ILE A 39 -0.50 -10.36 4.52
C ILE A 39 0.91 -10.25 3.95
N LEU A 40 1.91 -9.94 4.79
CA LEU A 40 3.31 -9.86 4.37
C LEU A 40 3.92 -11.23 4.03
N ASP A 41 3.34 -12.35 4.47
CA ASP A 41 3.85 -13.69 4.14
C ASP A 41 3.76 -13.98 2.62
N GLN A 42 2.95 -13.22 1.89
CA GLN A 42 2.87 -13.28 0.42
C GLN A 42 4.02 -12.53 -0.27
N TYR A 43 4.93 -11.89 0.47
CA TYR A 43 5.94 -10.99 -0.07
C TYR A 43 7.33 -11.33 0.45
N ILE A 44 8.32 -11.20 -0.43
CA ILE A 44 9.74 -11.24 -0.08
C ILE A 44 10.25 -9.80 -0.04
N LYS A 45 10.81 -9.40 1.09
CA LYS A 45 11.44 -8.09 1.27
C LYS A 45 12.76 -8.04 0.50
N VAL A 46 12.88 -7.13 -0.46
CA VAL A 46 14.04 -7.04 -1.37
C VAL A 46 15.08 -6.08 -0.82
N CYS A 47 14.72 -4.81 -0.65
CA CYS A 47 15.61 -3.76 -0.16
C CYS A 47 14.83 -2.59 0.44
N GLN A 48 15.51 -1.74 1.20
CA GLN A 48 14.97 -0.45 1.63
C GLN A 48 15.16 0.56 0.49
N VAL A 49 14.10 1.31 0.16
CA VAL A 49 14.08 2.22 -1.01
C VAL A 49 13.78 3.68 -0.64
N GLY A 50 13.57 3.99 0.65
CA GLY A 50 13.27 5.35 1.11
C GLY A 50 13.99 5.73 2.40
N LEU A 51 14.32 7.03 2.49
CA LEU A 51 14.95 7.68 3.66
C LEU A 51 13.94 8.29 4.64
N SER A 52 12.74 8.64 4.18
CA SER A 52 11.70 9.33 4.98
C SER A 52 10.66 8.34 5.50
N GLY A 53 11.10 7.50 6.45
CA GLY A 53 10.36 6.37 7.00
C GLY A 53 10.84 5.01 6.50
N THR A 54 10.35 3.94 7.11
CA THR A 54 10.75 2.56 6.79
C THR A 54 10.03 2.07 5.53
N VAL A 55 10.59 2.40 4.35
CA VAL A 55 10.02 2.04 3.04
C VAL A 55 10.80 0.89 2.40
N PHE A 56 10.11 -0.19 2.06
CA PHE A 56 10.71 -1.39 1.51
C PHE A 56 10.12 -1.79 0.17
N LYS A 57 10.99 -2.19 -0.75
CA LYS A 57 10.59 -2.89 -1.97
C LYS A 57 10.27 -4.34 -1.64
N LEU A 58 9.12 -4.79 -2.10
CA LEU A 58 8.59 -6.13 -1.92
C LEU A 58 8.48 -6.83 -3.27
N ASN A 59 8.75 -8.14 -3.30
CA ASN A 59 8.45 -9.01 -4.42
C ASN A 59 7.31 -9.96 -4.02
N LYS A 60 6.20 -9.97 -4.76
CA LYS A 60 5.07 -10.85 -4.44
C LYS A 60 5.35 -12.28 -4.90
N ILE A 61 5.28 -13.24 -3.99
CA ILE A 61 5.61 -14.65 -4.23
C ILE A 61 4.76 -15.21 -5.37
N GLY A 62 5.41 -15.93 -6.28
CA GLY A 62 4.76 -16.52 -7.45
C GLY A 62 4.44 -15.55 -8.59
N THR A 63 4.79 -14.27 -8.44
CA THR A 63 4.61 -13.24 -9.48
C THR A 63 5.94 -12.59 -9.84
N LYS A 64 5.95 -11.78 -10.90
CA LYS A 64 7.08 -10.88 -11.22
C LYS A 64 6.82 -9.44 -10.75
N ASP A 65 5.79 -9.25 -9.93
CA ASP A 65 5.29 -7.94 -9.56
C ASP A 65 6.00 -7.40 -8.32
N TYR A 66 6.54 -6.20 -8.45
CA TYR A 66 7.11 -5.45 -7.33
C TYR A 66 6.06 -4.57 -6.68
N ASN A 67 6.14 -4.49 -5.35
CA ASN A 67 5.30 -3.66 -4.50
C ASN A 67 6.18 -2.82 -3.57
N VAL A 68 5.57 -1.85 -2.91
CA VAL A 68 6.23 -1.04 -1.88
C VAL A 68 5.46 -1.18 -0.58
N LEU A 69 6.17 -1.44 0.51
CA LEU A 69 5.65 -1.34 1.87
C LEU A 69 6.18 -0.05 2.50
N LYS A 70 5.29 0.85 2.87
CA LYS A 70 5.59 2.02 3.68
C LYS A 70 5.07 1.80 5.09
N ILE A 71 5.98 1.85 6.07
CA ILE A 71 5.66 1.78 7.50
C ILE A 71 5.64 3.19 8.06
N ILE A 72 4.57 3.52 8.79
CA ILE A 72 4.34 4.82 9.40
C ILE A 72 4.11 4.58 10.90
N PRO A 73 5.12 4.82 11.76
CA PRO A 73 4.96 4.75 13.21
C PRO A 73 3.94 5.75 13.71
N PHE A 74 3.07 5.35 14.64
CA PHE A 74 2.10 6.28 15.23
C PHE A 74 2.73 7.30 16.16
N ASN A 75 3.90 6.97 16.72
CA ASN A 75 4.68 7.86 17.56
C ASN A 75 5.18 9.12 16.82
N ASP A 76 5.17 9.11 15.48
CA ASP A 76 5.53 10.28 14.66
C ASP A 76 4.41 11.34 14.66
N PHE A 77 3.21 11.02 15.18
CA PHE A 77 2.09 11.94 15.27
C PHE A 77 1.95 12.54 16.68
N HIS A 78 1.76 13.85 16.73
CA HIS A 78 1.46 14.57 17.97
C HIS A 78 -0.06 14.74 18.14
N GLY A 79 -0.62 14.36 19.28
CA GLY A 79 -2.03 14.59 19.63
C GLY A 79 -2.81 13.32 19.95
N ASP A 80 -4.13 13.35 19.74
CA ASP A 80 -5.01 12.19 19.88
C ASP A 80 -4.75 11.22 18.73
N ILE A 81 -3.80 10.31 18.96
CA ILE A 81 -3.29 9.34 17.99
C ILE A 81 -4.42 8.44 17.49
N ASP A 82 -5.29 7.96 18.37
CA ASP A 82 -6.37 7.04 17.98
C ASP A 82 -7.34 7.71 17.01
N LYS A 83 -7.76 8.94 17.32
CA LYS A 83 -8.62 9.72 16.42
C LYS A 83 -7.93 10.04 15.09
N PHE A 84 -6.65 10.42 15.12
CA PHE A 84 -5.89 10.70 13.90
C PHE A 84 -5.79 9.45 13.01
N ILE A 85 -5.52 8.29 13.59
CA ILE A 85 -5.43 7.03 12.86
C ILE A 85 -6.78 6.69 12.24
N ASP A 86 -7.87 6.77 13.01
CA ASP A 86 -9.20 6.45 12.48
C ASP A 86 -9.59 7.39 11.34
N GLU A 87 -9.36 8.70 11.49
CA GLU A 87 -9.57 9.66 10.40
C GLU A 87 -8.69 9.40 9.17
N MET A 88 -7.43 9.00 9.39
CA MET A 88 -6.51 8.67 8.30
C MET A 88 -7.00 7.43 7.54
N PHE A 89 -7.39 6.38 8.24
CA PHE A 89 -7.90 5.16 7.61
C PHE A 89 -9.22 5.43 6.90
N ASP A 90 -10.16 6.18 7.49
CA ASP A 90 -11.43 6.53 6.85
C ASP A 90 -11.24 7.36 5.57
N LYS A 91 -10.22 8.24 5.54
CA LYS A 91 -9.90 9.06 4.37
C LYS A 91 -9.11 8.29 3.31
N ILE A 92 -8.21 7.39 3.70
CA ILE A 92 -7.36 6.64 2.77
C ILE A 92 -8.05 5.38 2.24
N TYR A 93 -8.94 4.76 2.99
CA TYR A 93 -9.61 3.53 2.57
C TYR A 93 -10.34 3.66 1.22
N PRO A 94 -11.08 4.75 0.93
CA PRO A 94 -11.64 4.98 -0.40
C PRO A 94 -10.59 5.03 -1.53
N LEU A 95 -9.37 5.48 -1.24
CA LEU A 95 -8.27 5.51 -2.21
C LEU A 95 -7.81 4.11 -2.62
N LYS A 96 -8.14 3.05 -1.86
CA LYS A 96 -7.91 1.65 -2.28
C LYS A 96 -8.72 1.30 -3.54
N MET A 97 -9.85 1.96 -3.77
CA MET A 97 -10.70 1.76 -4.95
C MET A 97 -10.27 2.62 -6.15
N LEU A 98 -9.33 3.55 -5.95
CA LEU A 98 -8.85 4.43 -7.00
C LEU A 98 -7.91 3.65 -7.93
N GLU A 99 -8.35 3.47 -9.18
CA GLU A 99 -7.58 2.81 -10.23
C GLU A 99 -7.36 3.79 -11.37
N HIS A 100 -6.17 4.41 -11.39
CA HIS A 100 -5.84 5.43 -12.38
C HIS A 100 -4.38 5.33 -12.81
N ARG A 101 -4.11 5.49 -14.12
CA ARG A 101 -2.78 5.28 -14.71
C ARG A 101 -1.68 6.20 -14.17
N ASN A 102 -2.05 7.36 -13.63
CA ASN A 102 -1.12 8.38 -13.10
C ASN A 102 -1.13 8.45 -11.57
N ILE A 103 -1.87 7.57 -10.88
CA ILE A 103 -1.98 7.55 -9.42
C ILE A 103 -1.56 6.18 -8.93
N ILE A 104 -0.60 6.14 -8.00
CA ILE A 104 -0.11 4.89 -7.42
C ILE A 104 -1.27 4.16 -6.74
N LYS A 105 -1.52 2.94 -7.19
CA LYS A 105 -2.53 2.05 -6.63
C LYS A 105 -2.16 1.59 -5.22
N ILE A 106 -3.09 1.77 -4.29
CA ILE A 106 -3.00 1.20 -2.94
C ILE A 106 -3.55 -0.22 -3.00
N ASN A 107 -2.69 -1.21 -2.76
CA ASN A 107 -3.06 -2.62 -2.76
C ASN A 107 -3.63 -3.03 -1.40
N ASN A 108 -2.99 -2.61 -0.30
CA ASN A 108 -3.48 -2.87 1.05
C ASN A 108 -3.15 -1.72 2.00
N LEU A 109 -3.98 -1.58 3.02
CA LEU A 109 -3.80 -0.67 4.14
C LEU A 109 -4.04 -1.46 5.42
N ILE A 110 -3.08 -1.46 6.32
CA ILE A 110 -3.07 -2.30 7.53
C ILE A 110 -2.80 -1.43 8.75
N LYS A 111 -3.71 -1.46 9.72
CA LYS A 111 -3.54 -0.87 11.06
C LYS A 111 -2.95 -1.94 11.98
N THR A 112 -1.80 -1.65 12.58
CA THR A 112 -1.28 -2.45 13.70
C THR A 112 -1.49 -1.66 14.99
N ARG A 113 -0.94 -2.15 16.11
CA ARG A 113 -1.04 -1.43 17.40
C ARG A 113 -0.30 -0.09 17.38
N ASP A 114 0.90 -0.08 16.82
CA ASP A 114 1.84 1.05 16.96
C ASP A 114 2.22 1.68 15.61
N GLU A 115 1.74 1.11 14.50
CA GLU A 115 2.13 1.52 13.14
C GLU A 115 1.00 1.32 12.12
N ALA A 116 1.02 2.13 11.07
CA ALA A 116 0.27 1.94 9.84
C ALA A 116 1.17 1.41 8.72
N TRP A 117 0.73 0.38 8.03
CA TRP A 117 1.42 -0.18 6.87
C TRP A 117 0.61 0.06 5.61
N ILE A 118 1.23 0.67 4.60
CA ILE A 118 0.64 0.92 3.29
C ILE A 118 1.40 0.08 2.26
N ILE A 119 0.70 -0.82 1.59
CA ILE A 119 1.26 -1.61 0.48
C ILE A 119 0.72 -1.03 -0.82
N THR A 120 1.62 -0.59 -1.70
CA THR A 120 1.28 -0.02 -3.00
C THR A 120 1.96 -0.75 -4.14
N GLU A 121 1.53 -0.50 -5.37
CA GLU A 121 2.33 -0.88 -6.54
C GLU A 121 3.69 -0.15 -6.54
N TYR A 122 4.65 -0.73 -7.25
CA TYR A 122 5.95 -0.14 -7.45
C TYR A 122 5.96 0.75 -8.70
N ALA A 123 6.12 2.07 -8.50
CA ALA A 123 6.08 3.06 -9.58
C ALA A 123 7.45 3.42 -10.19
N GLY A 124 8.56 2.94 -9.60
CA GLY A 124 9.91 3.20 -10.09
C GLY A 124 10.92 3.55 -9.00
N ASP A 125 12.19 3.66 -9.38
CA ASP A 125 13.32 3.90 -8.47
C ASP A 125 13.53 5.37 -8.11
N ARG A 126 12.81 6.31 -8.76
CA ARG A 126 13.05 7.76 -8.63
C ARG A 126 11.74 8.53 -8.64
N ASN A 127 11.72 9.66 -7.93
CA ASN A 127 10.58 10.58 -7.94
C ASN A 127 10.78 11.72 -8.96
N LEU A 128 9.76 12.56 -9.13
CA LEU A 128 9.80 13.69 -10.07
C LEU A 128 10.87 14.73 -9.68
N SER A 129 11.09 14.98 -8.39
CA SER A 129 12.16 15.89 -7.94
C SER A 129 13.53 15.37 -8.35
N ASP A 130 13.80 14.06 -8.19
CA ASP A 130 15.06 13.45 -8.63
C ASP A 130 15.25 13.59 -10.15
N TYR A 131 14.17 13.39 -10.92
CA TYR A 131 14.19 13.60 -12.36
C TYR A 131 14.52 15.06 -12.73
N LEU A 132 13.87 16.02 -12.07
CA LEU A 132 14.07 17.44 -12.33
C LEU A 132 15.48 17.89 -11.93
N GLN A 133 15.99 17.50 -10.77
CA GLN A 133 17.33 17.86 -10.30
C GLN A 133 18.43 17.34 -11.24
N ASN A 134 18.28 16.13 -11.76
CA ASN A 134 19.22 15.57 -12.73
C ASN A 134 19.16 16.25 -14.12
N THR A 135 18.07 16.96 -14.41
CA THR A 135 17.83 17.66 -15.69
C THR A 135 18.08 19.18 -15.59
N TRP A 136 18.14 19.72 -14.36
CA TRP A 136 18.24 21.15 -14.06
C TRP A 136 19.49 21.83 -14.61
N GLY A 137 20.56 21.09 -14.91
CA GLY A 137 21.75 21.65 -15.57
C GLY A 137 21.50 22.20 -16.98
N GLN A 138 20.40 21.80 -17.64
CA GLN A 138 20.03 22.27 -18.99
C GLN A 138 18.67 22.99 -19.06
N GLY A 139 17.90 22.97 -17.95
CA GLY A 139 16.51 23.43 -17.94
C GLY A 139 15.56 22.45 -18.61
N LEU A 140 14.31 22.38 -18.12
CA LEU A 140 13.25 21.58 -18.75
C LEU A 140 12.58 22.41 -19.84
N ARG A 141 12.38 21.86 -21.04
CA ARG A 141 11.65 22.59 -22.09
C ARG A 141 10.19 22.75 -21.69
N GLU A 142 9.57 23.86 -22.08
CA GLU A 142 8.15 24.15 -21.78
C GLU A 142 7.23 22.99 -22.23
N ILE A 143 7.51 22.41 -23.40
CA ILE A 143 6.72 21.29 -23.92
C ILE A 143 6.78 20.06 -23.00
N GLU A 144 7.95 19.76 -22.43
CA GLU A 144 8.15 18.64 -21.49
C GLU A 144 7.48 18.94 -20.15
N ALA A 145 7.63 20.17 -19.64
CA ALA A 145 6.93 20.64 -18.45
C ALA A 145 5.42 20.50 -18.58
N ARG A 146 4.87 20.91 -19.73
CA ARG A 146 3.44 20.80 -20.05
C ARG A 146 2.98 19.34 -20.04
N PHE A 147 3.75 18.40 -20.58
CA PHE A 147 3.40 16.98 -20.55
C PHE A 147 3.31 16.45 -19.11
N LEU A 148 4.26 16.80 -18.24
CA LEU A 148 4.24 16.40 -16.83
C LEU A 148 3.03 16.99 -16.10
N ILE A 149 2.73 18.27 -16.31
CA ILE A 149 1.56 18.94 -15.73
C ILE A 149 0.26 18.27 -16.20
N LEU A 150 0.16 17.91 -17.49
CA LEU A 150 -1.02 17.20 -18.01
C LEU A 150 -1.21 15.83 -17.34
N GLN A 151 -0.14 15.12 -16.99
CA GLN A 151 -0.26 13.87 -16.23
C GLN A 151 -0.87 14.10 -14.83
N LEU A 152 -0.48 15.19 -14.16
CA LEU A 152 -1.01 15.56 -12.85
C LEU A 152 -2.48 16.00 -12.90
N LEU A 153 -2.90 16.67 -13.98
CA LEU A 153 -4.27 17.16 -14.12
C LEU A 153 -5.26 16.10 -14.60
N GLN A 154 -4.78 15.07 -15.29
CA GLN A 154 -5.60 13.96 -15.77
C GLN A 154 -5.87 12.90 -14.69
N CYS A 155 -5.99 13.29 -13.42
CA CYS A 155 -6.30 12.38 -12.31
C CYS A 155 -7.78 12.02 -12.22
#